data_AF-A0A1X1K9T0-F1
#
_entry.id   AF-A0A1X1K9T0-F1
#
_cell.length_a   1.000
_cell.length_b   1.000
_cell.length_c   1.000
_cell.angle_alpha   90.00
_cell.angle_beta   90.00
_cell.angle_gamma   90.00
#
_symmetry.space_group_name_H-M   'P 1'
#
loop_
_entity.id
_entity.type
_entity.pdbx_description
1 polymer ?
#
loop_
_entity_poly.entity_id
_entity_poly.type
_entity_poly.pdbx_seq_one_letter_code
_entity_poly.pdbx_strand_id
1 'polypeptide(L)'
;METYTLANGVAIPKIGFGTWQIAEGEEAYNSVSFALKAGYTHIDTAQIYGNEVSVGKAIADSDLAREDIFLTTKLWNDKHDYELAKTSIDESLERLGVDYLDLLLIHWPNPKALRENDAWKAGNAGAWKAMEEAYKEGKVRAIGVSNFMQHHLEALIETAKIVPHVNQILLAPGCDQEDLVAYCQERDILLEAYSPLGTGGIFGNEDVEAVAERNGKSVAQVALRWSLQKGFLPLPKSVTPKNIKANLDIFGFDLSEEDMAVLDKIQGTKTQDDPDKVNF
;
A
#
# COMPACT_ATOMS: atom_id res chain seq x y z
N MET A 1 -12.07 6.71 -11.64
CA MET A 1 -10.69 7.10 -11.28
C MET A 1 -9.75 6.46 -12.28
N GLU A 2 -8.60 7.06 -12.61
CA GLU A 2 -7.60 6.36 -13.44
C GLU A 2 -7.08 5.12 -12.72
N THR A 3 -6.74 4.07 -13.48
CA THR A 3 -6.25 2.80 -12.95
C THR A 3 -4.92 2.39 -13.56
N TYR A 4 -4.15 1.60 -12.82
CA TYR A 4 -3.16 0.68 -13.37
C TYR A 4 -3.83 -0.68 -13.64
N THR A 5 -3.17 -1.53 -14.42
CA THR A 5 -3.58 -2.91 -14.64
C THR A 5 -2.54 -3.83 -14.02
N LEU A 6 -2.94 -4.64 -13.04
CA LEU A 6 -2.10 -5.65 -12.43
C LEU A 6 -1.79 -6.78 -13.42
N ALA A 7 -0.75 -7.57 -13.17
CA ALA A 7 -0.32 -8.67 -14.06
C ALA A 7 -1.43 -9.71 -14.35
N ASN A 8 -2.44 -9.83 -13.50
CA ASN A 8 -3.61 -10.70 -13.70
C ASN A 8 -4.81 -10.01 -14.38
N GLY A 9 -4.65 -8.78 -14.86
CA GLY A 9 -5.69 -8.00 -15.54
C GLY A 9 -6.63 -7.23 -14.62
N VAL A 10 -6.49 -7.33 -13.30
CA VAL A 10 -7.29 -6.55 -12.36
C VAL A 10 -6.91 -5.07 -12.45
N ALA A 11 -7.92 -4.21 -12.61
CA ALA A 11 -7.74 -2.77 -12.57
C ALA A 11 -7.66 -2.29 -11.11
N ILE A 12 -6.61 -1.54 -10.79
CA ILE A 12 -6.38 -0.95 -9.46
C ILE A 12 -6.32 0.58 -9.58
N PRO A 13 -7.05 1.37 -8.77
CA PRO A 13 -6.98 2.83 -8.82
C PRO A 13 -5.56 3.34 -8.59
N LYS A 14 -5.14 4.36 -9.34
CA LYS A 14 -3.76 4.89 -9.27
C LYS A 14 -3.42 5.57 -7.94
N ILE A 15 -4.41 5.84 -7.09
CA ILE A 15 -4.23 6.41 -5.75
C ILE A 15 -5.20 5.75 -4.79
N GLY A 16 -4.71 5.39 -3.60
CA GLY A 16 -5.52 4.84 -2.53
C GLY A 16 -5.48 5.70 -1.27
N PHE A 17 -6.42 5.46 -0.37
CA PHE A 17 -6.50 6.12 0.93
C PHE A 17 -6.00 5.16 2.01
N GLY A 18 -4.84 5.48 2.60
CA GLY A 18 -4.24 4.67 3.67
C GLY A 18 -4.83 4.98 5.05
N THR A 19 -5.12 3.95 5.85
CA THR A 19 -5.71 4.10 7.19
C THR A 19 -4.72 3.83 8.34
N TRP A 20 -3.43 3.65 8.04
CA TRP A 20 -2.41 3.45 9.06
C TRP A 20 -2.39 4.60 10.09
N GLN A 21 -2.33 4.24 11.37
CA GLN A 21 -2.42 5.18 12.51
C GLN A 21 -3.70 6.04 12.53
N ILE A 22 -4.80 5.54 11.98
CA ILE A 22 -6.13 6.08 12.27
C ILE A 22 -6.79 5.15 13.28
N ALA A 23 -7.23 5.69 14.42
CA ALA A 23 -7.81 4.88 15.47
C ALA A 23 -9.17 4.30 15.03
N GLU A 24 -9.46 3.06 15.47
CA GLU A 24 -10.77 2.43 15.36
C GLU A 24 -11.87 3.30 15.99
N GLY A 25 -13.09 3.18 15.49
CA GLY A 25 -14.24 3.98 15.88
C GLY A 25 -14.47 5.16 14.95
N GLU A 26 -14.94 6.28 15.52
CA GLU A 26 -15.40 7.43 14.74
C GLU A 26 -14.30 8.03 13.84
N GLU A 27 -13.04 8.00 14.24
CA GLU A 27 -11.95 8.59 13.46
C GLU A 27 -11.72 7.81 12.15
N ALA A 28 -11.59 6.49 12.21
CA ALA A 28 -11.48 5.63 11.03
C ALA A 28 -12.73 5.69 10.17
N TYR A 29 -13.92 5.56 10.78
CA TYR A 29 -15.19 5.62 10.05
C TYR A 29 -15.34 6.94 9.29
N ASN A 30 -15.12 8.07 9.96
CA ASN A 30 -15.27 9.40 9.34
C ASN A 30 -14.21 9.62 8.25
N SER A 31 -12.96 9.23 8.50
CA SER A 31 -11.87 9.43 7.54
C SER A 31 -12.12 8.67 6.22
N VAL A 32 -12.53 7.40 6.32
CA VAL A 32 -12.92 6.59 5.14
C VAL A 32 -14.16 7.16 4.47
N SER A 33 -15.19 7.52 5.24
CA SER A 33 -16.41 8.13 4.70
C SER A 33 -16.13 9.42 3.92
N PHE A 34 -15.23 10.27 4.42
CA PHE A 34 -14.80 11.48 3.73
C PHE A 34 -13.98 11.17 2.47
N ALA A 35 -13.10 10.17 2.51
CA ALA A 35 -12.33 9.74 1.35
C ALA A 35 -13.25 9.25 0.22
N LEU A 36 -14.20 8.35 0.52
CA LEU A 36 -15.18 7.86 -0.45
C LEU A 36 -16.02 9.00 -1.04
N LYS A 37 -16.54 9.92 -0.20
CA LYS A 37 -17.28 11.11 -0.65
C LYS A 37 -16.44 12.07 -1.48
N ALA A 38 -15.13 12.14 -1.26
CA ALA A 38 -14.23 12.96 -2.05
C ALA A 38 -13.92 12.35 -3.43
N GLY A 39 -14.21 11.06 -3.63
CA GLY A 39 -14.02 10.34 -4.89
C GLY A 39 -12.93 9.26 -4.85
N TYR A 40 -12.36 8.95 -3.67
CA TYR A 40 -11.52 7.76 -3.54
C TYR A 40 -12.34 6.50 -3.79
N THR A 41 -11.72 5.56 -4.48
CA THR A 41 -12.27 4.23 -4.78
C THR A 41 -11.27 3.13 -4.44
N HIS A 42 -10.23 3.44 -3.67
CA HIS A 42 -9.25 2.47 -3.15
C HIS A 42 -8.95 2.80 -1.70
N ILE A 43 -9.20 1.84 -0.81
CA ILE A 43 -8.97 1.93 0.63
C ILE A 43 -7.93 0.88 1.04
N ASP A 44 -6.87 1.31 1.71
CA ASP A 44 -5.83 0.45 2.26
C ASP A 44 -5.90 0.43 3.79
N THR A 45 -6.08 -0.77 4.35
CA THR A 45 -6.01 -1.06 5.78
C THR A 45 -5.09 -2.25 6.05
N ALA A 46 -5.04 -2.73 7.29
CA ALA A 46 -4.35 -3.95 7.69
C ALA A 46 -4.92 -4.45 9.02
N GLN A 47 -4.81 -5.75 9.28
CA GLN A 47 -5.22 -6.36 10.54
C GLN A 47 -4.60 -5.67 11.76
N ILE A 48 -3.31 -5.36 11.69
CA ILE A 48 -2.58 -4.73 12.80
C ILE A 48 -2.97 -3.27 13.04
N TYR A 49 -3.60 -2.59 12.07
CA TYR A 49 -4.10 -1.23 12.29
C TYR A 49 -5.27 -1.25 13.25
N GLY A 50 -5.93 -2.41 13.40
CA GLY A 50 -7.01 -2.63 14.35
C GLY A 50 -8.23 -1.78 14.05
N ASN A 51 -8.39 -1.29 12.80
CA ASN A 51 -9.45 -0.40 12.37
C ASN A 51 -10.37 -1.00 11.26
N GLU A 52 -10.24 -2.30 10.97
CA GLU A 52 -10.98 -3.00 9.90
C GLU A 52 -12.50 -2.91 10.07
N VAL A 53 -13.02 -2.92 11.30
CA VAL A 53 -14.47 -2.86 11.56
C VAL A 53 -15.03 -1.50 11.15
N SER A 54 -14.36 -0.42 11.52
CA SER A 54 -14.74 0.93 11.11
C SER A 54 -14.59 1.18 9.61
N VAL A 55 -13.54 0.63 8.99
CA VAL A 55 -13.35 0.69 7.53
C VAL A 55 -14.51 0.00 6.82
N GLY A 56 -14.83 -1.24 7.22
CA GLY A 56 -15.93 -2.02 6.67
C GLY A 56 -17.27 -1.30 6.83
N LYS A 57 -17.54 -0.76 8.02
CA LYS A 57 -18.75 0.03 8.28
C LYS A 57 -18.85 1.27 7.39
N ALA A 58 -17.78 2.02 7.20
CA ALA A 58 -17.79 3.22 6.35
C ALA A 58 -18.03 2.88 4.87
N ILE A 59 -17.53 1.73 4.40
CA ILE A 59 -17.79 1.22 3.05
C ILE A 59 -19.28 0.82 2.92
N ALA A 60 -19.81 0.05 3.87
CA ALA A 60 -21.19 -0.41 3.87
C ALA A 60 -22.22 0.74 3.95
N ASP A 61 -21.90 1.80 4.69
CA ASP A 61 -22.74 2.99 4.82
C ASP A 61 -22.54 4.01 3.67
N SER A 62 -21.62 3.75 2.74
CA SER A 62 -21.39 4.64 1.59
C SER A 62 -22.44 4.43 0.50
N ASP A 63 -22.65 5.45 -0.35
CA ASP A 63 -23.55 5.36 -1.50
C ASP A 63 -22.93 4.62 -2.71
N LEU A 64 -21.74 4.02 -2.56
CA LEU A 64 -21.01 3.33 -3.62
C LEU A 64 -21.31 1.82 -3.59
N ALA A 65 -21.36 1.21 -4.76
CA ALA A 65 -21.41 -0.24 -4.85
C ALA A 65 -20.08 -0.85 -4.36
N ARG A 66 -20.12 -2.02 -3.71
CA ARG A 66 -18.90 -2.66 -3.18
C ARG A 66 -17.89 -2.94 -4.28
N GLU A 67 -18.35 -3.33 -5.46
CA GLU A 67 -17.54 -3.59 -6.66
C GLU A 67 -16.85 -2.37 -7.25
N ASP A 68 -17.29 -1.16 -6.88
CA ASP A 68 -16.66 0.10 -7.28
C ASP A 68 -15.57 0.56 -6.29
N ILE A 69 -15.35 -0.19 -5.20
CA ILE A 69 -14.33 0.08 -4.18
C ILE A 69 -13.27 -1.02 -4.23
N PHE A 70 -12.01 -0.63 -4.37
CA PHE A 70 -10.85 -1.49 -4.26
C PHE A 70 -10.37 -1.55 -2.81
N LEU A 71 -10.61 -2.65 -2.11
CA LEU A 71 -10.27 -2.80 -0.69
C LEU A 71 -9.03 -3.68 -0.50
N THR A 72 -8.02 -3.11 0.15
CA THR A 72 -6.77 -3.79 0.51
C THR A 72 -6.68 -4.01 2.02
N THR A 73 -6.32 -5.22 2.45
CA THR A 73 -5.88 -5.51 3.83
C THR A 73 -4.64 -6.40 3.82
N LYS A 74 -4.07 -6.66 5.00
CA LYS A 74 -2.77 -7.33 5.15
C LYS A 74 -2.78 -8.33 6.31
N LEU A 75 -2.21 -9.51 6.06
CA LEU A 75 -1.92 -10.52 7.08
C LEU A 75 -0.82 -10.01 8.01
N TRP A 76 -1.07 -10.02 9.32
CA TRP A 76 -0.05 -9.61 10.29
C TRP A 76 1.03 -10.69 10.52
N ASN A 77 2.13 -10.26 11.13
CA ASN A 77 3.36 -11.01 11.33
C ASN A 77 3.20 -12.31 12.14
N ASP A 78 2.14 -12.42 12.96
CA ASP A 78 1.83 -13.64 13.71
C ASP A 78 1.05 -14.69 12.89
N LYS A 79 0.79 -14.42 11.59
CA LYS A 79 0.01 -15.28 10.68
C LYS A 79 0.84 -15.96 9.59
N HIS A 80 2.15 -16.06 9.78
CA HIS A 80 3.10 -16.68 8.85
C HIS A 80 3.10 -18.21 8.97
N ASP A 81 2.01 -18.81 8.52
CA ASP A 81 1.81 -20.25 8.34
C ASP A 81 0.58 -20.45 7.44
N TYR A 82 0.45 -21.60 6.80
CA TYR A 82 -0.68 -21.88 5.93
C TYR A 82 -2.04 -21.86 6.66
N GLU A 83 -2.19 -22.55 7.80
CA GLU A 83 -3.47 -22.62 8.51
C GLU A 83 -3.79 -21.30 9.22
N LEU A 84 -2.77 -20.65 9.77
CA LEU A 84 -2.92 -19.34 10.41
C LEU A 84 -3.34 -18.27 9.39
N ALA A 85 -2.70 -18.22 8.22
CA ALA A 85 -3.07 -17.30 7.16
C ALA A 85 -4.50 -17.57 6.68
N LYS A 86 -4.85 -18.84 6.42
CA LYS A 86 -6.19 -19.22 5.95
C LYS A 86 -7.28 -18.74 6.92
N THR A 87 -7.10 -19.01 8.21
CA THR A 87 -8.02 -18.55 9.26
C THR A 87 -8.08 -17.02 9.30
N SER A 88 -6.93 -16.36 9.21
CA SER A 88 -6.83 -14.92 9.32
C SER A 88 -7.44 -14.15 8.14
N ILE A 89 -7.47 -14.75 6.95
CA ILE A 89 -8.19 -14.20 5.79
C ILE A 89 -9.69 -14.10 6.11
N ASP A 90 -10.27 -15.18 6.64
CA ASP A 90 -11.70 -15.23 6.99
C ASP A 90 -12.02 -14.23 8.11
N GLU A 91 -11.13 -14.08 9.10
CA GLU A 91 -11.29 -13.06 10.15
C GLU A 91 -11.31 -11.62 9.59
N SER A 92 -10.45 -11.31 8.62
CA SER A 92 -10.46 -9.98 7.99
C SER A 92 -11.74 -9.75 7.17
N LEU A 93 -12.20 -10.75 6.42
CA LEU A 93 -13.47 -10.68 5.68
C LEU A 93 -14.65 -10.41 6.63
N GLU A 94 -14.69 -11.11 7.77
CA GLU A 94 -15.71 -10.92 8.80
C GLU A 94 -15.64 -9.51 9.42
N ARG A 95 -14.45 -9.06 9.83
CA ARG A 95 -14.28 -7.73 10.44
C ARG A 95 -14.65 -6.61 9.47
N LEU A 96 -14.25 -6.73 8.21
CA LEU A 96 -14.58 -5.76 7.16
C LEU A 96 -16.04 -5.88 6.70
N GLY A 97 -16.73 -6.98 7.02
CA GLY A 97 -18.11 -7.22 6.60
C GLY A 97 -18.26 -7.36 5.08
N VAL A 98 -17.31 -8.01 4.41
CA VAL A 98 -17.29 -8.18 2.94
C VAL A 98 -17.08 -9.65 2.56
N ASP A 99 -17.61 -10.04 1.40
CA ASP A 99 -17.46 -11.41 0.89
C ASP A 99 -16.13 -11.64 0.17
N TYR A 100 -15.45 -10.57 -0.26
CA TYR A 100 -14.16 -10.64 -0.94
C TYR A 100 -13.29 -9.40 -0.66
N LEU A 101 -11.98 -9.58 -0.85
CA LEU A 101 -10.97 -8.53 -0.88
C LEU A 101 -10.50 -8.28 -2.31
N ASP A 102 -10.14 -7.04 -2.63
CA ASP A 102 -9.55 -6.72 -3.93
C ASP A 102 -8.06 -7.03 -3.95
N LEU A 103 -7.36 -6.74 -2.85
CA LEU A 103 -5.96 -7.06 -2.65
C LEU A 103 -5.69 -7.54 -1.22
N LEU A 104 -4.92 -8.62 -1.10
CA LEU A 104 -4.42 -9.11 0.18
C LEU A 104 -2.89 -9.16 0.15
N LEU A 105 -2.25 -8.64 1.21
CA LEU A 105 -0.79 -8.59 1.31
C LEU A 105 -0.25 -9.40 2.51
N ILE A 106 0.91 -10.04 2.35
CA ILE A 106 1.77 -10.37 3.51
C ILE A 106 2.42 -9.07 3.98
N HIS A 107 2.23 -8.68 5.24
CA HIS A 107 2.61 -7.33 5.69
C HIS A 107 4.12 -7.13 5.85
N TRP A 108 4.86 -8.13 6.35
CA TRP A 108 6.32 -8.07 6.47
C TRP A 108 6.92 -9.44 6.15
N PRO A 109 8.07 -9.52 5.47
CA PRO A 109 8.64 -10.80 5.06
C PRO A 109 9.33 -11.58 6.19
N ASN A 110 9.91 -10.88 7.17
CA ASN A 110 10.88 -11.47 8.08
C ASN A 110 10.66 -11.03 9.55
N PRO A 111 9.52 -11.41 10.15
CA PRO A 111 9.22 -11.07 11.53
C PRO A 111 10.25 -11.67 12.48
N LYS A 112 10.55 -10.98 13.58
CA LYS A 112 11.58 -11.37 14.55
C LYS A 112 11.41 -12.81 15.04
N ALA A 113 10.17 -13.26 15.23
CA ALA A 113 9.85 -14.61 15.68
C ALA A 113 10.26 -15.72 14.68
N LEU A 114 10.48 -15.39 13.41
CA LEU A 114 10.79 -16.34 12.33
C LEU A 114 12.18 -16.15 11.71
N ARG A 115 13.04 -15.30 12.30
CA ARG A 115 14.40 -15.06 11.77
C ARG A 115 15.34 -16.23 11.96
N GLU A 116 15.20 -16.95 13.07
CA GLU A 116 16.08 -18.07 13.35
C GLU A 116 15.94 -19.15 12.27
N ASN A 117 17.08 -19.63 11.76
CA ASN A 117 17.16 -20.67 10.75
C ASN A 117 16.36 -20.39 9.47
N ASP A 118 16.20 -19.11 9.10
CA ASP A 118 15.41 -18.67 7.94
C ASP A 118 13.95 -19.18 7.96
N ALA A 119 13.35 -19.37 9.14
CA ALA A 119 11.97 -19.87 9.26
C ALA A 119 10.95 -18.99 8.53
N TRP A 120 11.28 -17.71 8.32
CA TRP A 120 10.49 -16.75 7.53
C TRP A 120 10.25 -17.24 6.10
N LYS A 121 11.18 -18.00 5.49
CA LYS A 121 10.99 -18.56 4.13
C LYS A 121 9.83 -19.53 4.10
N ALA A 122 9.83 -20.49 5.05
CA ALA A 122 8.77 -21.47 5.17
C ALA A 122 7.44 -20.83 5.58
N GLY A 123 7.48 -19.87 6.52
CA GLY A 123 6.30 -19.12 6.94
C GLY A 123 5.66 -18.31 5.80
N ASN A 124 6.47 -17.60 5.00
CA ASN A 124 6.00 -16.89 3.82
C ASN A 124 5.43 -17.83 2.76
N ALA A 125 6.10 -18.95 2.47
CA ALA A 125 5.59 -19.94 1.52
C ALA A 125 4.24 -20.54 1.97
N GLY A 126 4.09 -20.82 3.27
CA GLY A 126 2.83 -21.29 3.86
C GLY A 126 1.70 -20.26 3.73
N ALA A 127 1.95 -19.01 4.16
CA ALA A 127 0.99 -17.93 4.06
C ALA A 127 0.61 -17.64 2.60
N TRP A 128 1.60 -17.59 1.70
CA TRP A 128 1.37 -17.37 0.27
C TRP A 128 0.53 -18.47 -0.35
N LYS A 129 0.77 -19.74 0.00
CA LYS A 129 -0.07 -20.85 -0.46
C LYS A 129 -1.54 -20.66 -0.05
N ALA A 130 -1.80 -20.20 1.18
CA ALA A 130 -3.18 -19.92 1.62
C ALA A 130 -3.79 -18.76 0.82
N MET A 131 -3.01 -17.72 0.51
CA MET A 131 -3.43 -16.60 -0.33
C MET A 131 -3.72 -17.03 -1.77
N GLU A 132 -2.91 -17.94 -2.35
CA GLU A 132 -3.16 -18.50 -3.68
C GLU A 132 -4.44 -19.35 -3.73
N GLU A 133 -4.77 -20.07 -2.66
CA GLU A 133 -6.03 -20.80 -2.54
C GLU A 133 -7.21 -19.83 -2.44
N ALA A 134 -7.13 -18.82 -1.56
CA ALA A 134 -8.16 -17.79 -1.44
C ALA A 134 -8.39 -17.01 -2.75
N TYR A 135 -7.32 -16.78 -3.53
CA TYR A 135 -7.40 -16.20 -4.87
C TYR A 135 -8.17 -17.12 -5.83
N LYS A 136 -7.86 -18.42 -5.86
CA LYS A 136 -8.57 -19.40 -6.71
C LYS A 136 -10.02 -19.61 -6.31
N GLU A 137 -10.33 -19.49 -5.02
CA GLU A 137 -11.69 -19.56 -4.48
C GLU A 137 -12.50 -18.28 -4.73
N GLY A 138 -11.87 -17.20 -5.20
CA GLY A 138 -12.52 -15.92 -5.48
C GLY A 138 -12.73 -15.03 -4.24
N LYS A 139 -12.20 -15.41 -3.07
CA LYS A 139 -12.21 -14.59 -1.86
C LYS A 139 -11.29 -13.37 -1.97
N VAL A 140 -10.28 -13.45 -2.83
CA VAL A 140 -9.33 -12.34 -3.06
C VAL A 140 -9.11 -12.17 -4.56
N ARG A 141 -9.21 -10.95 -5.09
CA ARG A 141 -9.04 -10.68 -6.53
C ARG A 141 -7.58 -10.50 -6.96
N ALA A 142 -6.70 -10.09 -6.06
CA ALA A 142 -5.26 -9.99 -6.28
C ALA A 142 -4.50 -10.27 -4.99
N ILE A 143 -3.33 -10.88 -5.11
CA ILE A 143 -2.45 -11.19 -3.97
C ILE A 143 -1.09 -10.55 -4.16
N GLY A 144 -0.51 -10.02 -3.08
CA GLY A 144 0.76 -9.32 -3.12
C GLY A 144 1.50 -9.36 -1.78
N VAL A 145 2.55 -8.57 -1.67
CA VAL A 145 3.38 -8.50 -0.48
C VAL A 145 3.62 -7.04 -0.08
N SER A 146 4.16 -6.83 1.12
CA SER A 146 4.56 -5.52 1.61
C SER A 146 5.89 -5.62 2.35
N ASN A 147 6.75 -4.62 2.17
CA ASN A 147 8.11 -4.57 2.75
C ASN A 147 9.05 -5.68 2.27
N PHE A 148 8.76 -6.36 1.16
CA PHE A 148 9.64 -7.41 0.65
C PHE A 148 10.80 -6.78 -0.12
N MET A 149 12.03 -7.11 0.29
CA MET A 149 13.26 -6.85 -0.49
C MET A 149 13.45 -7.91 -1.57
N GLN A 150 14.37 -7.67 -2.51
CA GLN A 150 14.63 -8.57 -3.64
C GLN A 150 14.82 -10.03 -3.20
N HIS A 151 15.70 -10.29 -2.24
CA HIS A 151 15.98 -11.65 -1.77
C HIS A 151 14.77 -12.33 -1.10
N HIS A 152 13.84 -11.56 -0.52
CA HIS A 152 12.57 -12.09 0.00
C HIS A 152 11.63 -12.50 -1.13
N LEU A 153 11.55 -11.68 -2.19
CA LEU A 153 10.76 -11.99 -3.39
C LEU A 153 11.31 -13.24 -4.09
N GLU A 154 12.63 -13.32 -4.26
CA GLU A 154 13.29 -14.49 -4.86
C GLU A 154 12.95 -15.77 -4.09
N ALA A 155 13.15 -15.77 -2.76
CA ALA A 155 12.84 -16.92 -1.92
C ALA A 155 11.35 -17.32 -1.96
N LEU A 156 10.44 -16.35 -2.05
CA LEU A 156 9.01 -16.63 -2.17
C LEU A 156 8.68 -17.28 -3.53
N ILE A 157 9.21 -16.70 -4.62
CA ILE A 157 8.94 -17.12 -6.00
C ILE A 157 9.42 -18.56 -6.26
N GLU A 158 10.44 -19.05 -5.56
CA GLU A 158 10.87 -20.45 -5.64
C GLU A 158 9.74 -21.47 -5.37
N THR A 159 8.76 -21.08 -4.56
CA THR A 159 7.65 -21.96 -4.16
C THR A 159 6.28 -21.48 -4.65
N ALA A 160 6.17 -20.22 -5.07
CA ALA A 160 4.94 -19.61 -5.54
C ALA A 160 4.50 -20.17 -6.91
N LYS A 161 3.20 -20.37 -7.07
CA LYS A 161 2.54 -20.63 -8.37
C LYS A 161 2.08 -19.33 -9.02
N ILE A 162 1.83 -18.29 -8.23
CA ILE A 162 1.42 -16.96 -8.66
C ILE A 162 2.48 -15.97 -8.19
N VAL A 163 3.07 -15.22 -9.13
CA VAL A 163 3.99 -14.12 -8.81
C VAL A 163 3.20 -13.02 -8.11
N PRO A 164 3.72 -12.38 -7.04
CA PRO A 164 3.03 -11.27 -6.38
C PRO A 164 2.65 -10.17 -7.37
N HIS A 165 1.40 -9.72 -7.33
CA HIS A 165 0.93 -8.65 -8.23
C HIS A 165 1.36 -7.26 -7.76
N VAL A 166 1.59 -7.11 -6.45
CA VAL A 166 1.94 -5.85 -5.78
C VAL A 166 3.05 -6.09 -4.77
N ASN A 167 3.98 -5.14 -4.66
CA ASN A 167 4.87 -4.99 -3.51
C ASN A 167 4.67 -3.58 -2.92
N GLN A 168 4.03 -3.51 -1.75
CA GLN A 168 3.79 -2.25 -1.05
C GLN A 168 4.98 -1.88 -0.16
N ILE A 169 5.73 -0.83 -0.52
CA ILE A 169 6.99 -0.42 0.11
C ILE A 169 7.01 1.09 0.42
N LEU A 170 7.95 1.55 1.26
CA LEU A 170 8.10 2.98 1.52
C LEU A 170 8.73 3.64 0.30
N LEU A 171 7.97 4.43 -0.41
CA LEU A 171 8.47 5.23 -1.53
C LEU A 171 8.01 6.67 -1.36
N ALA A 172 8.96 7.59 -1.40
CA ALA A 172 8.72 9.03 -1.28
C ALA A 172 9.89 9.78 -1.94
N PRO A 173 9.77 11.09 -2.21
CA PRO A 173 10.93 11.89 -2.61
C PRO A 173 12.13 11.66 -1.68
N GLY A 174 13.30 11.34 -2.25
CA GLY A 174 14.51 10.97 -1.51
C GLY A 174 14.59 9.52 -1.00
N CYS A 175 13.58 8.69 -1.24
CA CYS A 175 13.56 7.27 -0.91
C CYS A 175 12.90 6.48 -2.04
N ASP A 176 13.65 6.23 -3.11
CA ASP A 176 13.17 5.58 -4.34
C ASP A 176 13.57 4.11 -4.47
N GLN A 177 14.53 3.62 -3.69
CA GLN A 177 14.91 2.20 -3.64
C GLN A 177 15.21 1.59 -5.03
N GLU A 178 16.01 2.30 -5.85
CA GLU A 178 16.23 2.04 -7.28
C GLU A 178 16.33 0.55 -7.68
N ASP A 179 17.20 -0.23 -7.03
CA ASP A 179 17.42 -1.64 -7.36
C ASP A 179 16.16 -2.50 -7.16
N LEU A 180 15.45 -2.32 -6.03
CA LEU A 180 14.21 -3.04 -5.74
C LEU A 180 13.09 -2.63 -6.69
N VAL A 181 13.04 -1.34 -7.04
CA VAL A 181 12.06 -0.81 -7.98
C VAL A 181 12.24 -1.42 -9.36
N ALA A 182 13.47 -1.41 -9.88
CA ALA A 182 13.80 -2.04 -11.16
C ALA A 182 13.45 -3.53 -11.15
N TYR A 183 13.83 -4.26 -10.09
CA TYR A 183 13.52 -5.68 -9.94
C TYR A 183 12.02 -5.98 -10.02
N CYS A 184 11.19 -5.19 -9.34
CA CYS A 184 9.74 -5.35 -9.32
C CYS A 184 9.12 -5.01 -10.69
N GLN A 185 9.54 -3.90 -11.31
CA GLN A 185 9.03 -3.46 -12.61
C GLN A 185 9.35 -4.47 -13.73
N GLU A 186 10.54 -5.06 -13.74
CA GLU A 186 10.92 -6.12 -14.69
C GLU A 186 10.05 -7.38 -14.61
N ARG A 187 9.31 -7.56 -13.51
CA ARG A 187 8.48 -8.74 -13.22
C ARG A 187 6.98 -8.43 -13.17
N ASP A 188 6.57 -7.26 -13.65
CA ASP A 188 5.19 -6.78 -13.60
C ASP A 188 4.59 -6.77 -12.18
N ILE A 189 5.44 -6.55 -11.16
CA ILE A 189 5.03 -6.37 -9.77
C ILE A 189 4.80 -4.87 -9.55
N LEU A 190 3.54 -4.45 -9.42
CA LEU A 190 3.21 -3.04 -9.20
C LEU A 190 3.76 -2.59 -7.84
N LEU A 191 4.40 -1.43 -7.82
CA LEU A 191 4.89 -0.82 -6.59
C LEU A 191 3.84 0.13 -6.01
N GLU A 192 3.46 -0.15 -4.77
CA GLU A 192 2.54 0.68 -4.01
C GLU A 192 3.32 1.44 -2.92
N ALA A 193 3.24 2.76 -2.95
CA ALA A 193 4.01 3.66 -2.11
C ALA A 193 3.25 3.98 -0.82
N TYR A 194 3.57 3.30 0.28
CA TYR A 194 3.11 3.70 1.60
C TYR A 194 3.98 4.84 2.14
N SER A 195 3.40 5.66 3.04
CA SER A 195 4.03 6.89 3.53
C SER A 195 4.58 7.80 2.41
N PRO A 196 3.82 8.08 1.33
CA PRO A 196 4.32 8.80 0.15
C PRO A 196 4.73 10.26 0.43
N LEU A 197 4.44 10.75 1.63
CA LEU A 197 4.83 12.07 2.13
C LEU A 197 6.08 12.01 3.04
N GLY A 198 6.85 10.92 3.00
CA GLY A 198 8.07 10.74 3.80
C GLY A 198 7.85 10.83 5.31
N THR A 199 6.67 10.41 5.80
CA THR A 199 6.21 10.62 7.19
C THR A 199 6.26 12.07 7.68
N GLY A 200 6.15 13.02 6.75
CA GLY A 200 6.22 14.45 7.00
C GLY A 200 7.61 15.07 6.82
N GLY A 201 8.66 14.26 6.59
CA GLY A 201 10.03 14.75 6.41
C GLY A 201 10.26 15.61 5.16
N ILE A 202 9.31 15.62 4.21
CA ILE A 202 9.35 16.49 3.03
C ILE A 202 8.83 17.90 3.30
N PHE A 203 8.09 18.14 4.39
CA PHE A 203 7.53 19.45 4.69
C PHE A 203 8.62 20.35 5.32
N GLY A 204 8.71 21.60 4.87
CA GLY A 204 9.77 22.53 5.28
C GLY A 204 11.11 22.30 4.58
N ASN A 205 11.19 21.38 3.61
CA ASN A 205 12.37 21.27 2.75
C ASN A 205 12.29 22.33 1.63
N GLU A 206 13.28 23.21 1.58
CA GLU A 206 13.31 24.36 0.64
C GLU A 206 13.23 23.94 -0.83
N ASP A 207 13.87 22.82 -1.20
CA ASP A 207 13.85 22.32 -2.58
C ASP A 207 12.46 21.81 -2.97
N VAL A 208 11.80 21.07 -2.06
CA VAL A 208 10.42 20.57 -2.30
C VAL A 208 9.42 21.73 -2.34
N GLU A 209 9.59 22.73 -1.49
CA GLU A 209 8.75 23.94 -1.50
C GLU A 209 8.93 24.74 -2.79
N ALA A 210 10.16 24.88 -3.27
CA ALA A 210 10.43 25.54 -4.55
C ALA A 210 9.79 24.79 -5.73
N VAL A 211 9.84 23.44 -5.75
CA VAL A 211 9.13 22.63 -6.75
C VAL A 211 7.61 22.87 -6.67
N ALA A 212 7.06 22.89 -5.46
CA ALA A 212 5.63 23.13 -5.22
C ALA A 212 5.19 24.51 -5.71
N GLU A 213 5.97 25.55 -5.42
CA GLU A 213 5.71 26.92 -5.87
C GLU A 213 5.74 27.03 -7.40
N ARG A 214 6.79 26.48 -8.06
CA ARG A 214 6.90 26.47 -9.54
C ARG A 214 5.69 25.83 -10.22
N ASN A 215 5.13 24.79 -9.61
CA ASN A 215 4.00 24.05 -10.14
C ASN A 215 2.64 24.62 -9.68
N GLY A 216 2.61 25.63 -8.80
CA GLY A 216 1.37 26.17 -8.23
C GLY A 216 0.57 25.15 -7.41
N LYS A 217 1.28 24.22 -6.75
CA LYS A 217 0.71 23.09 -6.02
C LYS A 217 1.23 23.05 -4.59
N SER A 218 0.65 22.20 -3.76
CA SER A 218 1.16 21.91 -2.42
C SER A 218 2.30 20.88 -2.47
N VAL A 219 3.15 20.88 -1.43
CA VAL A 219 4.19 19.86 -1.21
C VAL A 219 3.61 18.43 -1.30
N ALA A 220 2.43 18.20 -0.72
CA ALA A 220 1.78 16.90 -0.77
C ALA A 220 1.39 16.50 -2.21
N GLN A 221 0.81 17.43 -2.97
CA GLN A 221 0.42 17.17 -4.37
C GLN A 221 1.64 16.89 -5.25
N VAL A 222 2.75 17.60 -5.05
CA VAL A 222 4.01 17.35 -5.76
C VAL A 222 4.57 15.96 -5.42
N ALA A 223 4.63 15.58 -4.14
CA ALA A 223 5.14 14.25 -3.74
C ALA A 223 4.27 13.10 -4.28
N LEU A 224 2.95 13.29 -4.30
CA LEU A 224 2.02 12.33 -4.89
C LEU A 224 2.14 12.28 -6.41
N ARG A 225 2.33 13.42 -7.08
CA ARG A 225 2.57 13.46 -8.53
C ARG A 225 3.89 12.79 -8.91
N TRP A 226 4.93 13.01 -8.11
CA TRP A 226 6.21 12.32 -8.25
C TRP A 226 6.03 10.81 -8.20
N SER A 227 5.25 10.30 -7.24
CA SER A 227 4.93 8.86 -7.15
C SER A 227 4.27 8.35 -8.43
N LEU A 228 3.27 9.06 -8.96
CA LEU A 228 2.58 8.69 -10.20
C LEU A 228 3.52 8.70 -11.42
N GLN A 229 4.39 9.70 -11.55
CA GLN A 229 5.34 9.80 -12.67
C GLN A 229 6.47 8.77 -12.61
N LYS A 230 6.80 8.28 -11.41
CA LYS A 230 7.67 7.11 -11.24
C LYS A 230 6.97 5.77 -11.52
N GLY A 231 5.66 5.79 -11.77
CA GLY A 231 4.84 4.60 -12.00
C GLY A 231 4.39 3.90 -10.73
N PHE A 232 4.46 4.58 -9.58
CA PHE A 232 4.02 4.04 -8.29
C PHE A 232 2.54 4.34 -8.04
N LEU A 233 1.92 3.57 -7.14
CA LEU A 233 0.59 3.80 -6.60
C LEU A 233 0.71 4.41 -5.19
N PRO A 234 0.54 5.72 -4.98
CA PRO A 234 0.64 6.31 -3.65
C PRO A 234 -0.60 6.09 -2.76
N LEU A 235 -0.34 5.88 -1.47
CA LEU A 235 -1.34 5.73 -0.40
C LEU A 235 -1.25 6.85 0.65
N PRO A 236 -1.63 8.11 0.36
CA PRO A 236 -1.65 9.15 1.36
C PRO A 236 -2.66 8.86 2.47
N LYS A 237 -2.24 9.10 3.71
CA LYS A 237 -3.09 9.08 4.89
C LYS A 237 -3.40 10.51 5.34
N SER A 238 -4.65 10.78 5.71
CA SER A 238 -5.08 12.03 6.34
C SER A 238 -6.40 11.84 7.07
N VAL A 239 -6.57 12.53 8.20
CA VAL A 239 -7.87 12.63 8.91
C VAL A 239 -8.56 13.97 8.65
N THR A 240 -7.91 14.88 7.93
CA THR A 240 -8.42 16.22 7.63
C THR A 240 -9.14 16.24 6.27
N PRO A 241 -10.46 16.52 6.20
CA PRO A 241 -11.24 16.45 4.96
C PRO A 241 -10.68 17.30 3.82
N LYS A 242 -10.17 18.51 4.13
CA LYS A 242 -9.54 19.39 3.14
C LYS A 242 -8.32 18.72 2.48
N ASN A 243 -7.46 18.09 3.27
CA ASN A 243 -6.26 17.42 2.78
C ASN A 243 -6.61 16.15 1.99
N ILE A 244 -7.59 15.37 2.47
CA ILE A 244 -8.12 14.19 1.76
C ILE A 244 -8.55 14.59 0.35
N LYS A 245 -9.39 15.62 0.22
CA LYS A 245 -9.84 16.11 -1.09
C LYS A 245 -8.69 16.68 -1.93
N ALA A 246 -7.80 17.46 -1.34
CA ALA A 246 -6.69 18.09 -2.07
C ALA A 246 -5.70 17.07 -2.66
N ASN A 247 -5.51 15.93 -1.99
CA ASN A 247 -4.63 14.85 -2.45
C ASN A 247 -5.09 14.18 -3.76
N LEU A 248 -6.34 14.37 -4.18
CA LEU A 248 -6.86 13.90 -5.48
C LEU A 248 -6.56 14.86 -6.63
N ASP A 249 -6.21 16.12 -6.37
CA ASP A 249 -5.91 17.13 -7.40
C ASP A 249 -4.45 17.01 -7.90
N ILE A 250 -4.10 15.82 -8.38
CA ILE A 250 -2.76 15.42 -8.84
C ILE A 250 -2.72 14.87 -10.27
N PHE A 251 -3.86 14.78 -10.94
CA PHE A 251 -3.95 14.28 -12.32
C PHE A 251 -3.89 15.39 -13.38
N GLY A 252 -4.06 16.65 -12.97
CA GLY A 252 -4.16 17.81 -13.88
C GLY A 252 -2.85 18.57 -14.15
N PHE A 253 -1.69 18.03 -13.74
CA PHE A 253 -0.38 18.64 -13.97
C PHE A 253 0.71 17.57 -14.05
N ASP A 254 1.85 17.93 -14.62
CA ASP A 254 3.07 17.12 -14.68
C ASP A 254 4.23 17.88 -14.04
N LEU A 255 5.10 17.15 -13.36
CA LEU A 255 6.41 17.64 -12.91
C LEU A 255 7.39 17.55 -14.08
N SER A 256 8.19 18.60 -14.25
CA SER A 256 9.26 18.61 -15.24
C SER A 256 10.37 17.59 -14.90
N GLU A 257 11.21 17.23 -15.88
CA GLU A 257 12.39 16.39 -15.62
C GLU A 257 13.32 17.00 -14.55
N GLU A 258 13.44 18.33 -14.54
CA GLU A 258 14.19 19.08 -13.53
C GLU A 258 13.57 18.91 -12.13
N ASP A 259 12.26 19.10 -12.01
CA ASP A 259 11.54 18.92 -10.74
C ASP A 259 11.67 17.49 -10.23
N MET A 260 11.52 16.49 -11.11
CA MET A 260 11.71 15.08 -10.76
C MET A 260 13.13 14.83 -10.25
N ALA A 261 14.15 15.34 -10.94
CA ALA A 261 15.55 15.18 -10.54
C ALA A 261 15.90 15.87 -9.21
N VAL A 262 15.21 16.96 -8.86
CA VAL A 262 15.32 17.60 -7.55
C VAL A 262 14.71 16.71 -6.47
N LEU A 263 13.48 16.23 -6.69
CA LEU A 263 12.75 15.38 -5.74
C LEU A 263 13.43 14.03 -5.47
N ASP A 264 14.10 13.48 -6.48
CA ASP A 264 14.87 12.24 -6.36
C ASP A 264 16.05 12.37 -5.37
N LYS A 265 16.61 13.58 -5.22
CA LYS A 265 17.83 13.82 -4.45
C LYS A 265 17.57 14.31 -3.02
N ILE A 266 16.31 14.46 -2.62
CA ILE A 266 15.95 14.94 -1.29
C ILE A 266 16.61 14.06 -0.22
N GLN A 267 17.16 14.71 0.80
CA GLN A 267 17.80 14.04 1.93
C GLN A 267 17.00 14.29 3.21
N GLY A 268 17.20 13.43 4.21
CA GLY A 268 16.59 13.59 5.54
C GLY A 268 15.12 13.16 5.64
N THR A 269 14.58 12.53 4.59
CA THR A 269 13.28 11.86 4.65
C THR A 269 13.41 10.49 5.30
N LYS A 270 12.30 9.99 5.86
CA LYS A 270 12.27 8.63 6.40
C LYS A 270 12.54 7.64 5.27
N THR A 271 13.46 6.71 5.52
CA THR A 271 13.69 5.55 4.65
C THR A 271 12.94 4.32 5.15
N GLN A 272 12.77 3.33 4.27
CA GLN A 272 12.19 2.05 4.67
C GLN A 272 12.97 1.43 5.83
N ASP A 273 12.23 0.96 6.85
CA ASP A 273 12.82 0.18 7.93
C ASP A 273 13.32 -1.15 7.35
N ASP A 274 14.54 -1.56 7.71
CA ASP A 274 15.15 -2.81 7.21
C ASP A 274 14.33 -4.03 7.69
N PRO A 275 13.63 -4.76 6.79
CA PRO A 275 12.77 -5.88 7.15
C PRO A 275 13.51 -7.00 7.88
N ASP A 276 14.82 -7.11 7.71
CA ASP A 276 15.66 -8.11 8.38
C ASP A 276 16.09 -7.68 9.79
N LYS A 277 15.85 -6.42 10.16
CA LYS A 277 16.31 -5.84 11.44
C LYS A 277 15.21 -5.25 12.30
N VAL A 278 14.01 -4.99 11.78
CA VAL A 278 12.86 -4.51 12.59
C VAL A 278 12.63 -5.40 13.81
N ASN A 279 12.19 -4.86 14.94
CA ASN A 279 12.22 -5.57 16.22
C ASN A 279 10.95 -6.36 16.57
N PHE A 280 10.06 -6.56 15.60
CA PHE A 280 8.74 -7.20 15.74
C PHE A 280 8.63 -8.42 14.82
#